data_AF-A0A7S0K1P9-F1
#
_entry.id   AF-A0A7S0K1P9-F1
#
_cell.length_a   1.000
_cell.length_b   1.000
_cell.length_c   1.000
_cell.angle_alpha   90.00
_cell.angle_beta   90.00
_cell.angle_gamma   90.00
#
_symmetry.space_group_name_H-M   'P 1'
#
loop_
_entity.id
_entity.type
_entity.pdbx_description
1 polymer ?
#
loop_
_entity_poly.entity_id
_entity_poly.type
_entity_poly.pdbx_seq_one_letter_code
_entity_poly.pdbx_strand_id
1 'polypeptide(L)'
;VRHAAANALLRRGALSNADVAETLPQLVQSLKVEPAHASSLWAAILTRAVRCPAIVAPPLFWALSVEAGASPAAYPRFAALTASLVASMPRVARDALVCQAQLWGPRGAFARLCARVKRWRSKGVSKRELTERARQALALLRKRLPRRLAVPLGPGFEVGRLVVSRCRVLDSAKLPLWLTFEAAADDADEASFERWVNRRPPRQSWSRHEDLRGHQRIASPSSPAATAGDAGPK
;
A
#
# COMPACT_ATOMS: atom_id res chain seq x y z
N VAL A 1 -23.01 -4.01 -20.28
CA VAL A 1 -23.88 -5.06 -19.69
C VAL A 1 -23.35 -5.58 -18.33
N ARG A 2 -22.10 -6.06 -18.20
CA ARG A 2 -21.58 -6.64 -16.93
C ARG A 2 -21.48 -5.65 -15.75
N HIS A 3 -21.11 -4.39 -15.99
CA HIS A 3 -20.95 -3.39 -14.91
C HIS A 3 -22.27 -2.89 -14.34
N ALA A 4 -23.29 -2.77 -15.19
CA ALA A 4 -24.64 -2.43 -14.77
C ALA A 4 -25.23 -3.50 -13.85
N ALA A 5 -24.97 -4.78 -14.12
CA ALA A 5 -25.40 -5.89 -13.27
C ALA A 5 -24.70 -5.88 -11.90
N ALA A 6 -23.37 -5.72 -11.86
CA ALA A 6 -22.64 -5.63 -10.59
C ALA A 6 -23.11 -4.44 -9.74
N ASN A 7 -23.31 -3.29 -10.36
CA ASN A 7 -23.85 -2.10 -9.70
C ASN A 7 -25.28 -2.33 -9.18
N ALA A 8 -26.13 -3.00 -9.96
CA ALA A 8 -27.48 -3.36 -9.52
C ALA A 8 -27.47 -4.30 -8.31
N LEU A 9 -26.59 -5.31 -8.28
CA LEU A 9 -26.45 -6.23 -7.14
C LEU A 9 -25.99 -5.49 -5.87
N LEU A 10 -24.99 -4.61 -5.99
CA LEU A 10 -24.50 -3.79 -4.88
C LEU A 10 -25.59 -2.86 -4.33
N ARG A 11 -26.33 -2.19 -5.21
CA ARG A 11 -27.39 -1.23 -4.82
C ARG A 11 -28.62 -1.91 -4.22
N ARG A 12 -28.96 -3.13 -4.67
CA ARG A 12 -30.05 -3.93 -4.13
C ARG A 12 -29.69 -4.61 -2.80
N GLY A 13 -28.43 -4.56 -2.38
CA GLY A 13 -27.97 -5.24 -1.17
C GLY A 13 -28.01 -6.76 -1.29
N ALA A 14 -27.96 -7.29 -2.52
CA ALA A 14 -28.03 -8.73 -2.79
C ALA A 14 -26.75 -9.49 -2.37
N LEU A 15 -25.66 -8.76 -2.10
CA LEU A 15 -24.39 -9.30 -1.62
C LEU A 15 -24.17 -8.89 -0.16
N SER A 16 -23.78 -9.83 0.69
CA SER A 16 -23.37 -9.55 2.06
C SER A 16 -22.11 -8.66 2.08
N ASN A 17 -21.77 -8.05 3.22
CA ASN A 17 -20.54 -7.25 3.31
C ASN A 17 -19.28 -8.12 3.13
N ALA A 18 -19.34 -9.39 3.51
CA ALA A 18 -18.26 -10.35 3.29
C ALA A 18 -18.09 -10.66 1.80
N ASP A 19 -19.20 -10.95 1.09
CA ASP A 19 -19.17 -11.21 -0.36
C ASP A 19 -18.67 -9.99 -1.13
N VAL A 20 -19.09 -8.79 -0.71
CA VAL A 20 -18.56 -7.55 -1.27
C VAL A 20 -17.05 -7.49 -1.05
N ALA A 21 -16.57 -7.69 0.18
CA ALA A 21 -15.14 -7.63 0.50
C ALA A 21 -14.30 -8.62 -0.32
N GLU A 22 -14.80 -9.84 -0.53
CA GLU A 22 -14.12 -10.87 -1.33
C GLU A 22 -14.10 -10.53 -2.83
N THR A 23 -15.15 -9.89 -3.35
CA THR A 23 -15.27 -9.51 -4.77
C THR A 23 -14.69 -8.14 -5.10
N LEU A 24 -14.17 -7.41 -4.09
CA LEU A 24 -13.58 -6.09 -4.27
C LEU A 24 -12.46 -6.03 -5.31
N PRO A 25 -11.53 -7.00 -5.41
CA PRO A 25 -10.51 -6.97 -6.46
C PRO A 25 -11.13 -6.86 -7.86
N GLN A 26 -12.18 -7.64 -8.14
CA GLN A 26 -12.88 -7.63 -9.43
C GLN A 26 -13.69 -6.34 -9.62
N LEU A 27 -14.37 -5.86 -8.59
CA LEU A 27 -15.11 -4.59 -8.63
C LEU A 27 -14.18 -3.41 -8.89
N VAL A 28 -12.99 -3.40 -8.29
CA VAL A 28 -11.95 -2.39 -8.53
C VAL A 28 -11.41 -2.48 -9.95
N GLN A 29 -11.24 -3.69 -10.51
CA GLN A 29 -10.89 -3.83 -11.94
C GLN A 29 -11.95 -3.19 -12.85
N SER A 30 -13.24 -3.34 -12.55
CA SER A 30 -14.32 -2.73 -13.32
C SER A 30 -14.25 -1.19 -13.34
N LEU A 31 -13.64 -0.55 -12.33
CA LEU A 31 -13.45 0.89 -12.31
C LEU A 31 -12.45 1.40 -13.37
N LYS A 32 -11.64 0.52 -13.99
CA LYS A 32 -10.67 0.92 -15.04
C LYS A 32 -11.34 1.45 -16.31
N VAL A 33 -12.49 0.89 -16.68
CA VAL A 33 -13.21 1.24 -17.92
C VAL A 33 -14.39 2.17 -17.67
N GLU A 34 -14.61 2.60 -16.42
CA GLU A 34 -15.60 3.65 -16.13
C GLU A 34 -15.19 4.98 -16.79
N PRO A 35 -16.12 5.72 -17.40
CA PRO A 35 -15.79 6.98 -18.06
C PRO A 35 -15.41 8.09 -17.05
N ALA A 36 -15.97 8.06 -15.84
CA ALA A 36 -15.78 9.10 -14.83
C ALA A 36 -15.33 8.52 -13.48
N HIS A 37 -14.64 9.34 -12.68
CA HIS A 37 -14.27 9.00 -11.30
C HIS A 37 -15.49 8.84 -10.39
N ALA A 38 -16.46 9.76 -10.51
CA ALA A 38 -17.72 9.72 -9.77
C ALA A 38 -18.75 8.83 -10.48
N SER A 39 -18.38 7.59 -10.79
CA SER A 39 -19.30 6.63 -11.40
C SER A 39 -20.31 6.11 -10.38
N SER A 40 -21.45 5.64 -10.88
CA SER A 40 -22.47 5.01 -10.03
C SER A 40 -21.95 3.73 -9.36
N LEU A 41 -21.06 2.99 -10.03
CA LEU A 41 -20.37 1.84 -9.45
C LEU A 41 -19.47 2.25 -8.27
N TRP A 42 -18.67 3.31 -8.43
CA TRP A 42 -17.86 3.84 -7.34
C TRP A 42 -18.73 4.27 -6.15
N ALA A 43 -19.80 5.03 -6.42
CA ALA A 43 -20.72 5.46 -5.38
C ALA A 43 -21.33 4.29 -4.60
N ALA A 44 -21.70 3.21 -5.29
CA ALA A 44 -22.23 2.00 -4.66
C ALA A 44 -21.18 1.32 -3.76
N ILE A 45 -19.94 1.14 -4.26
CA ILE A 45 -18.83 0.54 -3.50
C ILE A 45 -18.49 1.39 -2.26
N LEU A 46 -18.34 2.71 -2.43
CA LEU A 46 -18.03 3.64 -1.36
C LEU A 46 -19.13 3.63 -0.29
N THR A 47 -20.41 3.59 -0.70
CA THR A 47 -21.54 3.49 0.23
C THR A 47 -21.45 2.22 1.09
N ARG A 48 -21.08 1.08 0.52
CA ARG A 48 -20.85 -0.16 1.29
C ARG A 48 -19.70 0.00 2.28
N ALA A 49 -18.59 0.61 1.85
CA ALA A 49 -17.44 0.85 2.71
C ALA A 49 -17.77 1.76 3.90
N VAL A 50 -18.54 2.83 3.68
CA VAL A 50 -18.97 3.76 4.75
C VAL A 50 -19.95 3.09 5.71
N ARG A 51 -20.86 2.25 5.22
CA ARG A 51 -21.83 1.52 6.06
C ARG A 51 -21.22 0.37 6.84
N CYS A 52 -20.15 -0.24 6.35
CA CYS A 52 -19.44 -1.31 7.03
C CYS A 52 -17.91 -1.12 6.99
N PRO A 53 -17.37 -0.10 7.70
CA PRO A 53 -15.95 0.26 7.59
C PRO A 53 -15.00 -0.85 8.02
N ALA A 54 -15.35 -1.62 9.06
CA ALA A 54 -14.47 -2.66 9.58
C ALA A 54 -14.24 -3.82 8.60
N ILE A 55 -15.24 -4.13 7.75
CA ILE A 55 -15.20 -5.28 6.84
C ILE A 55 -14.78 -4.85 5.43
N VAL A 56 -15.39 -3.78 4.91
CA VAL A 56 -15.28 -3.45 3.48
C VAL A 56 -14.14 -2.45 3.22
N ALA A 57 -13.87 -1.52 4.15
CA ALA A 57 -12.92 -0.45 3.87
C ALA A 57 -11.45 -0.92 3.79
N PRO A 58 -10.92 -1.79 4.67
CA PRO A 58 -9.54 -2.29 4.54
C PRO A 58 -9.25 -3.00 3.22
N PRO A 59 -10.01 -4.03 2.79
CA PRO A 59 -9.74 -4.67 1.51
C PRO A 59 -9.92 -3.70 0.33
N LEU A 60 -10.87 -2.75 0.40
CA LEU A 60 -11.05 -1.75 -0.65
C LEU A 60 -9.85 -0.81 -0.73
N PHE A 61 -9.38 -0.32 0.40
CA PHE A 61 -8.21 0.54 0.50
C PHE A 61 -6.98 -0.13 -0.16
N TRP A 62 -6.75 -1.41 0.15
CA TRP A 62 -5.62 -2.14 -0.41
C TRP A 62 -5.77 -2.47 -1.89
N ALA A 63 -6.97 -2.85 -2.33
CA ALA A 63 -7.25 -3.07 -3.75
C ALA A 63 -7.02 -1.80 -4.58
N LEU A 64 -7.49 -0.64 -4.11
CA LEU A 64 -7.23 0.65 -4.75
C LEU A 64 -5.75 1.03 -4.71
N SER A 65 -5.07 0.80 -3.58
CA SER A 65 -3.65 1.14 -3.39
C SER A 65 -2.72 0.36 -4.33
N VAL A 66 -3.02 -0.92 -4.57
CA VAL A 66 -2.30 -1.74 -5.54
C VAL A 66 -2.46 -1.18 -6.95
N GLU A 67 -3.67 -0.84 -7.35
CA GLU A 67 -3.94 -0.27 -8.67
C GLU A 67 -3.35 1.12 -8.87
N ALA A 68 -3.36 1.95 -7.82
CA ALA A 68 -2.67 3.23 -7.85
C ALA A 68 -1.18 3.03 -8.14
N GLY A 69 -0.55 1.98 -7.60
CA GLY A 69 0.87 1.67 -7.83
C GLY A 69 1.18 0.92 -9.14
N ALA A 70 0.18 0.40 -9.85
CA ALA A 70 0.39 -0.56 -10.94
C ALA A 70 0.76 0.08 -12.29
N SER A 71 0.16 1.23 -12.64
CA SER A 71 0.48 1.91 -13.91
C SER A 71 0.32 3.45 -13.84
N PRO A 72 1.10 4.22 -14.62
CA PRO A 72 0.98 5.68 -14.66
C PRO A 72 -0.40 6.18 -15.09
N ALA A 73 -1.08 5.46 -15.99
CA ALA A 73 -2.41 5.83 -16.48
C ALA A 73 -3.52 5.58 -15.42
N ALA A 74 -3.38 4.51 -14.64
CA ALA A 74 -4.34 4.18 -13.58
C ALA A 74 -4.10 5.00 -12.29
N TYR A 75 -2.85 5.43 -12.05
CA TYR A 75 -2.41 6.11 -10.84
C TYR A 75 -3.32 7.27 -10.40
N PRO A 76 -3.66 8.27 -11.25
CA PRO A 76 -4.41 9.45 -10.78
C PRO A 76 -5.84 9.10 -10.34
N ARG A 77 -6.50 8.22 -11.09
CA ARG A 77 -7.86 7.75 -10.77
C ARG A 77 -7.87 7.04 -9.42
N PHE A 78 -7.08 5.98 -9.28
CA PHE A 78 -7.12 5.17 -8.07
C PHE A 78 -6.56 5.90 -6.85
N ALA A 79 -5.62 6.84 -7.03
CA ALA A 79 -5.21 7.76 -5.96
C ALA A 79 -6.36 8.66 -5.50
N ALA A 80 -7.13 9.24 -6.43
CA ALA A 80 -8.29 10.06 -6.10
C ALA A 80 -9.40 9.27 -5.39
N LEU A 81 -9.69 8.05 -5.86
CA LEU A 81 -10.67 7.16 -5.22
C LEU A 81 -10.22 6.74 -3.81
N THR A 82 -8.93 6.43 -3.64
CA THR A 82 -8.35 6.12 -2.32
C THR A 82 -8.49 7.31 -1.37
N ALA A 83 -8.19 8.54 -1.84
CA ALA A 83 -8.35 9.75 -1.05
C ALA A 83 -9.82 9.98 -0.66
N SER A 84 -10.76 9.78 -1.59
CA SER A 84 -12.20 9.88 -1.34
C SER A 84 -12.69 8.85 -0.31
N LEU A 85 -12.22 7.59 -0.39
CA LEU A 85 -12.50 6.57 0.62
C LEU A 85 -12.06 7.04 2.01
N VAL A 86 -10.77 7.38 2.15
CA VAL A 86 -10.17 7.79 3.43
C VAL A 86 -10.87 9.02 4.02
N ALA A 87 -11.24 9.98 3.17
CA ALA A 87 -11.98 11.17 3.58
C ALA A 87 -13.40 10.86 4.07
N SER A 88 -14.02 9.80 3.54
CA SER A 88 -15.38 9.38 3.90
C SER A 88 -15.45 8.47 5.13
N MET A 89 -14.30 8.05 5.67
CA MET A 89 -14.26 7.15 6.83
C MET A 89 -14.42 7.89 8.16
N PRO A 90 -15.12 7.30 9.15
CA PRO A 90 -15.05 7.73 10.54
C PRO A 90 -13.59 7.78 11.04
N ARG A 91 -13.29 8.67 11.99
CA ARG A 91 -11.92 8.91 12.50
C ARG A 91 -11.18 7.61 12.82
N VAL A 92 -11.76 6.73 13.62
CA VAL A 92 -11.13 5.47 14.05
C VAL A 92 -10.75 4.59 12.85
N ALA A 93 -11.68 4.36 11.93
CA ALA A 93 -11.42 3.55 10.72
C ALA A 93 -10.37 4.19 9.81
N ARG A 94 -10.46 5.51 9.60
CA ARG A 94 -9.48 6.28 8.82
C ARG A 94 -8.08 6.13 9.39
N ASP A 95 -7.95 6.29 10.69
CA ASP A 95 -6.68 6.29 11.40
C ASP A 95 -6.06 4.87 11.38
N ALA A 96 -6.88 3.83 11.44
CA ALA A 96 -6.46 2.44 11.23
C ALA A 96 -5.93 2.20 9.80
N LEU A 97 -6.61 2.71 8.76
CA LEU A 97 -6.12 2.61 7.36
C LEU A 97 -4.78 3.34 7.18
N VAL A 98 -4.65 4.54 7.73
CA VAL A 98 -3.40 5.32 7.70
C VAL A 98 -2.29 4.56 8.43
N CYS A 99 -2.59 3.97 9.59
CA CYS A 99 -1.64 3.13 10.32
C CYS A 99 -1.14 1.97 9.47
N GLN A 100 -2.08 1.23 8.86
CA GLN A 100 -1.76 0.12 7.99
C GLN A 100 -0.87 0.55 6.81
N ALA A 101 -1.19 1.66 6.15
CA ALA A 101 -0.41 2.19 5.04
C ALA A 101 1.03 2.56 5.44
N GLN A 102 1.21 3.18 6.61
CA GLN A 102 2.53 3.59 7.11
C GLN A 102 3.42 2.40 7.49
N LEU A 103 2.83 1.27 7.86
CA LEU A 103 3.56 0.07 8.26
C LEU A 103 3.81 -0.87 7.08
N TRP A 104 2.73 -1.23 6.39
CA TRP A 104 2.66 -2.32 5.42
C TRP A 104 2.72 -1.85 3.96
N GLY A 105 2.50 -0.56 3.70
CA GLY A 105 2.49 -0.03 2.34
C GLY A 105 3.85 -0.15 1.63
N PRO A 106 3.90 0.11 0.31
CA PRO A 106 5.13 0.02 -0.48
C PRO A 106 6.22 0.99 -0.01
N ARG A 107 5.82 2.09 0.62
CA ARG A 107 6.72 3.06 1.27
C ARG A 107 6.75 2.92 2.79
N GLY A 108 6.11 1.89 3.35
CA GLY A 108 5.93 1.68 4.78
C GLY A 108 7.19 1.27 5.52
N ALA A 109 7.10 1.18 6.85
CA ALA A 109 8.22 0.86 7.72
C ALA A 109 8.90 -0.48 7.36
N PHE A 110 8.10 -1.53 7.11
CA PHE A 110 8.64 -2.84 6.76
C PHE A 110 9.25 -2.87 5.37
N ALA A 111 8.64 -2.22 4.38
CA ALA A 111 9.20 -2.12 3.02
C ALA A 111 10.56 -1.40 3.01
N ARG A 112 10.70 -0.30 3.76
CA ARG A 112 11.98 0.41 3.93
C ARG A 112 13.05 -0.45 4.61
N LEU A 113 12.65 -1.30 5.56
CA LEU A 113 13.57 -2.25 6.18
C LEU A 113 14.01 -3.33 5.18
N CYS A 114 13.09 -3.91 4.39
CA CYS A 114 13.42 -4.86 3.33
C CYS A 114 14.43 -4.26 2.33
N ALA A 115 14.24 -3.00 1.91
CA ALA A 115 15.17 -2.30 1.02
C ALA A 115 16.57 -2.15 1.65
N ARG A 116 16.62 -1.87 2.97
CA ARG A 116 17.88 -1.73 3.71
C ARG A 116 18.61 -3.07 3.85
N VAL A 117 17.86 -4.14 4.11
CA VAL A 117 18.38 -5.51 4.16
C VAL A 117 19.03 -5.90 2.83
N LYS A 118 18.37 -5.62 1.70
CA LYS A 118 18.95 -5.84 0.36
C LYS A 118 20.26 -5.05 0.16
N ARG A 119 20.29 -3.79 0.59
CA ARG A 119 21.48 -2.93 0.51
C ARG A 119 22.64 -3.44 1.40
N TRP A 120 22.34 -4.03 2.55
CA TRP A 120 23.37 -4.67 3.37
C TRP A 120 23.91 -5.92 2.70
N ARG A 121 23.03 -6.76 2.13
CA ARG A 121 23.46 -7.96 1.40
C ARG A 121 24.36 -7.63 0.22
N SER A 122 24.04 -6.59 -0.56
CA SER A 122 24.86 -6.16 -1.69
C SER A 122 26.24 -5.63 -1.28
N LYS A 123 26.44 -5.29 -0.01
CA LYS A 123 27.73 -4.90 0.57
C LYS A 123 28.51 -6.08 1.17
N GLY A 124 28.12 -7.32 0.87
CA GLY A 124 28.81 -8.52 1.35
C GLY A 124 28.50 -8.93 2.79
N VAL A 125 27.52 -8.31 3.45
CA VAL A 125 27.16 -8.65 4.84
C VAL A 125 26.70 -10.11 4.92
N SER A 126 27.24 -10.84 5.90
CA SER A 126 26.90 -12.25 6.14
C SER A 126 25.43 -12.41 6.54
N LYS A 127 24.84 -13.59 6.29
CA LYS A 127 23.43 -13.87 6.63
C LYS A 127 23.13 -13.70 8.12
N ARG A 128 24.06 -14.14 8.99
CA ARG A 128 23.94 -14.01 10.45
C ARG A 128 23.90 -12.54 10.85
N GLU A 129 24.86 -11.76 10.37
CA GLU A 129 24.94 -10.33 10.67
C GLU A 129 23.76 -9.55 10.08
N LEU A 130 23.29 -9.93 8.90
CA LEU A 130 22.12 -9.33 8.26
C LEU A 130 20.84 -9.56 9.07
N THR A 131 20.66 -10.76 9.63
CA THR A 131 19.56 -11.06 10.55
C THR A 131 19.65 -10.23 11.83
N GLU A 132 20.85 -10.10 12.39
CA GLU A 132 21.08 -9.32 13.61
C GLU A 132 20.79 -7.83 13.40
N ARG A 133 21.33 -7.24 12.33
CA ARG A 133 21.04 -5.84 11.94
C ARG A 133 19.54 -5.62 11.68
N ALA A 134 18.85 -6.59 11.08
CA ALA A 134 17.41 -6.52 10.89
C ALA A 134 16.66 -6.55 12.23
N ARG A 135 17.04 -7.42 13.16
CA ARG A 135 16.46 -7.49 14.52
C ARG A 135 16.67 -6.20 15.29
N GLN A 136 17.86 -5.61 15.24
CA GLN A 136 18.13 -4.31 15.87
C GLN A 136 17.22 -3.20 15.32
N ALA A 137 17.06 -3.13 13.99
CA ALA A 137 16.15 -2.19 13.36
C ALA A 137 14.68 -2.44 13.75
N LEU A 138 14.27 -3.70 13.86
CA LEU A 138 12.94 -4.09 14.32
C LEU A 138 12.72 -3.78 15.81
N ALA A 139 13.75 -3.87 16.66
CA ALA A 139 13.67 -3.49 18.07
C ALA A 139 13.43 -1.99 18.23
N LEU A 140 14.12 -1.16 17.43
CA LEU A 140 13.87 0.28 17.36
C LEU A 140 12.46 0.59 16.84
N LEU A 141 12.01 -0.14 15.82
CA LEU A 141 10.65 0.02 15.28
C LEU A 141 9.59 -0.36 16.33
N ARG A 142 9.75 -1.49 17.02
CA ARG A 142 8.84 -1.99 18.06
C ARG A 142 8.55 -0.95 19.14
N LYS A 143 9.55 -0.15 19.55
CA LYS A 143 9.36 0.94 20.53
C LYS A 143 8.36 2.00 20.07
N ARG A 144 8.08 2.08 18.77
CA ARG A 144 7.20 3.05 18.13
C ARG A 144 5.92 2.41 17.58
N LEU A 145 5.76 1.09 17.65
CA LEU A 145 4.54 0.42 17.18
C LEU A 145 3.45 0.49 18.28
N PRO A 146 2.16 0.57 17.90
CA PRO A 146 1.08 0.34 18.85
C PRO A 146 1.15 -1.09 19.41
N ARG A 147 0.53 -1.31 20.57
CA ARG A 147 0.50 -2.64 21.21
C ARG A 147 -0.27 -3.67 20.39
N ARG A 148 -1.28 -3.20 19.65
CA ARG A 148 -2.03 -3.97 18.67
C ARG A 148 -1.89 -3.39 17.30
N LEU A 149 -1.79 -4.26 16.33
CA LEU A 149 -1.57 -3.93 14.94
C LEU A 149 -2.61 -4.63 14.09
N ALA A 150 -3.45 -3.85 13.41
CA ALA A 150 -4.27 -4.37 12.34
C ALA A 150 -3.36 -4.76 11.16
N VAL A 151 -3.50 -6.00 10.69
CA VAL A 151 -2.73 -6.54 9.56
C VAL A 151 -3.63 -6.54 8.32
N PRO A 152 -3.09 -6.17 7.14
CA PRO A 152 -3.85 -6.15 5.89
C PRO A 152 -4.04 -7.55 5.29
N LEU A 153 -4.50 -8.52 6.09
CA LEU A 153 -4.81 -9.88 5.65
C LEU A 153 -6.31 -10.18 5.67
N GLY A 154 -7.08 -9.41 6.44
CA GLY A 154 -8.53 -9.52 6.48
C GLY A 154 -9.14 -8.60 7.54
N PRO A 155 -10.47 -8.42 7.52
CA PRO A 155 -11.21 -7.73 8.56
C PRO A 155 -10.93 -8.33 9.95
N GLY A 156 -10.68 -7.48 10.94
CA GLY A 156 -10.47 -7.92 12.33
C GLY A 156 -9.18 -8.72 12.57
N PHE A 157 -8.30 -8.88 11.57
CA PHE A 157 -7.04 -9.58 11.78
C PHE A 157 -6.04 -8.67 12.49
N GLU A 158 -5.92 -8.86 13.80
CA GLU A 158 -5.00 -8.11 14.65
C GLU A 158 -3.90 -9.00 15.22
N VAL A 159 -2.75 -8.40 15.45
CA VAL A 159 -1.62 -9.04 16.13
C VAL A 159 -1.14 -8.17 17.28
N GLY A 160 -0.55 -8.83 18.30
CA GLY A 160 0.06 -8.17 19.45
C GLY A 160 1.44 -7.59 19.12
N ARG A 161 2.35 -7.59 20.10
CA ARG A 161 3.68 -7.01 19.90
C ARG A 161 4.55 -7.87 19.00
N LEU A 162 5.50 -7.21 18.33
CA LEU A 162 6.53 -7.88 17.55
C LEU A 162 7.54 -8.64 18.44
N VAL A 163 7.67 -9.94 18.23
CA VAL A 163 8.64 -10.82 18.90
C VAL A 163 9.96 -10.81 18.13
N VAL A 164 10.75 -9.77 18.35
CA VAL A 164 12.00 -9.49 17.61
C VAL A 164 12.97 -10.68 17.59
N SER A 165 13.10 -11.39 18.71
CA SER A 165 13.98 -12.56 18.83
C SER A 165 13.63 -13.70 17.87
N ARG A 166 12.35 -13.82 17.49
CA ARG A 166 11.84 -14.83 16.55
C ARG A 166 11.80 -14.35 15.09
N CYS A 167 11.97 -13.05 14.85
CA CYS A 167 12.09 -12.50 13.50
C CYS A 167 13.40 -12.95 12.83
N ARG A 168 13.38 -13.15 11.52
CA ARG A 168 14.58 -13.53 10.74
C ARG A 168 14.50 -13.03 9.31
N VAL A 169 15.62 -12.97 8.61
CA VAL A 169 15.62 -12.80 7.15
C VAL A 169 15.69 -14.18 6.50
N LEU A 170 14.76 -14.46 5.58
CA LEU A 170 14.74 -15.72 4.86
C LEU A 170 15.81 -15.74 3.77
N ASP A 171 16.25 -16.97 3.44
CA ASP A 171 17.25 -17.22 2.42
C ASP A 171 16.58 -17.39 1.06
N SER A 172 16.31 -16.27 0.39
CA SER A 172 15.80 -16.27 -0.98
C SER A 172 16.30 -15.06 -1.73
N ALA A 173 16.18 -15.07 -3.06
CA ALA A 173 16.61 -13.95 -3.92
C ALA A 173 15.98 -12.60 -3.52
N LYS A 174 14.79 -12.60 -2.91
CA LYS A 174 14.10 -11.37 -2.49
C LYS A 174 14.41 -10.98 -1.04
N LEU A 175 15.07 -11.84 -0.26
CA LEU A 175 15.41 -11.65 1.16
C LEU A 175 14.21 -11.18 2.01
N PRO A 176 13.07 -11.88 1.99
CA PRO A 176 11.89 -11.43 2.73
C PRO A 176 12.12 -11.51 4.24
N LEU A 177 11.46 -10.61 4.96
CA LEU A 177 11.42 -10.63 6.42
C LEU A 177 10.40 -11.68 6.88
N TRP A 178 10.82 -12.56 7.77
CA TRP A 178 9.92 -13.36 8.60
C TRP A 178 9.64 -12.58 9.88
N LEU A 179 8.40 -12.10 10.02
CA LEU A 179 7.95 -11.38 11.21
C LEU A 179 7.16 -12.34 12.10
N THR A 180 7.32 -12.19 13.41
CA THR A 180 6.58 -12.98 14.40
C THR A 180 5.98 -12.03 15.42
N PHE A 181 4.70 -12.20 15.70
CA PHE A 181 3.96 -11.37 16.63
C PHE A 181 3.35 -12.24 17.74
N GLU A 182 3.10 -11.63 18.89
CA GLU A 182 2.25 -12.19 19.94
C GLU A 182 0.81 -12.30 19.42
N ALA A 183 0.03 -13.21 20.00
CA ALA A 183 -1.42 -13.18 19.82
C ALA A 183 -1.97 -11.82 20.30
N ALA A 184 -3.01 -11.33 19.65
CA ALA A 184 -3.76 -10.22 20.19
C ALA A 184 -4.40 -10.71 21.52
N ALA A 185 -4.13 -10.02 22.64
CA ALA A 185 -4.79 -10.31 23.92
C ALA A 185 -6.27 -9.84 23.84
N ASP A 186 -7.02 -9.69 24.93
CA ASP A 186 -8.34 -9.00 24.91
C ASP A 186 -8.29 -7.64 25.65
N ASP A 187 -7.29 -7.49 26.50
CA ASP A 187 -7.00 -6.39 27.42
C ASP A 187 -6.22 -5.24 26.74
N ALA A 188 -6.73 -4.75 25.60
CA ALA A 188 -6.16 -3.60 24.91
C ALA A 188 -6.44 -2.28 25.63
N ASP A 189 -5.38 -1.57 26.02
CA ASP A 189 -5.46 -0.18 26.46
C ASP A 189 -5.69 0.74 25.23
N GLU A 190 -6.93 1.11 24.94
CA GLU A 190 -7.42 1.99 23.85
C GLU A 190 -6.53 3.26 23.71
N ALA A 191 -6.04 3.78 24.83
CA ALA A 191 -5.17 4.96 24.90
C ALA A 191 -3.83 4.80 24.15
N SER A 192 -3.34 3.56 24.00
CA SER A 192 -2.10 3.26 23.26
C SER A 192 -2.26 3.41 21.74
N PHE A 193 -3.45 3.11 21.21
CA PHE A 193 -3.75 3.25 19.78
C PHE A 193 -3.90 4.73 19.39
N GLU A 194 -4.68 5.50 20.17
CA GLU A 194 -4.87 6.93 19.92
C GLU A 194 -3.55 7.74 19.99
N ARG A 195 -2.65 7.42 20.93
CA ARG A 195 -1.33 8.05 21.03
C ARG A 195 -0.44 7.79 19.82
N TRP A 196 -0.64 6.68 19.11
CA TRP A 196 0.12 6.37 17.90
C TRP A 196 -0.43 7.15 16.71
N VAL A 197 -1.74 7.12 16.53
CA VAL A 197 -2.48 7.83 15.48
C VAL A 197 -2.21 9.35 15.54
N ASN A 198 -2.23 9.92 16.75
CA ASN A 198 -2.05 11.35 16.94
C ASN A 198 -0.59 11.82 16.85
N ARG A 199 0.39 10.90 16.81
CA ARG A 199 1.76 11.26 16.40
C ARG A 199 1.75 11.48 14.90
N ARG A 200 1.41 12.71 14.50
CA ARG A 200 1.60 13.16 13.11
C ARG A 200 3.03 12.81 12.69
N PRO A 201 3.26 12.00 11.65
CA PRO A 201 4.56 12.05 10.98
C PRO A 201 4.81 13.49 10.51
N PRO A 202 6.07 13.95 10.41
CA PRO A 202 6.36 15.25 9.80
C PRO A 202 5.63 15.29 8.46
N ARG A 203 4.84 16.36 8.22
CA ARG A 203 3.94 16.54 7.07
C ARG A 203 4.54 15.89 5.81
N GLN A 204 4.16 14.65 5.50
CA GLN A 204 4.35 14.11 4.17
C GLN A 204 3.04 14.43 3.47
N SER A 205 3.07 15.54 2.75
CA SER A 205 2.02 15.84 1.82
C SER A 205 1.86 14.63 0.90
N TRP A 206 0.66 14.10 0.81
CA TRP A 206 0.26 13.26 -0.35
C TRP A 206 0.09 14.14 -1.62
N SER A 207 0.67 15.34 -1.60
CA SER A 207 0.63 16.38 -2.60
C SER A 207 1.94 17.19 -2.51
N ARG A 208 3.01 16.67 -3.07
CA ARG A 208 3.97 17.48 -3.81
C ARG A 208 4.60 16.61 -4.89
N HIS A 209 4.18 16.89 -6.11
CA HIS A 209 5.05 16.86 -7.27
C HIS A 209 6.41 17.45 -6.88
N GLU A 210 7.45 16.62 -6.86
CA GLU A 210 8.86 16.96 -7.07
C GLU A 210 9.66 15.65 -6.83
N ASP A 211 10.75 15.47 -7.55
CA ASP A 211 11.64 14.29 -7.55
C ASP A 211 11.22 13.03 -8.33
N LEU A 212 10.72 13.22 -9.56
CA LEU A 212 10.93 12.23 -10.65
C LEU A 212 11.87 12.73 -11.77
N ARG A 213 12.68 13.76 -11.52
CA ARG A 213 13.79 14.15 -12.42
C ARG A 213 15.05 13.27 -12.26
N GLY A 214 14.87 12.01 -11.93
CA GLY A 214 15.97 11.04 -11.79
C GLY A 214 16.01 9.96 -12.86
N HIS A 215 14.96 9.77 -13.66
CA HIS A 215 14.86 8.65 -14.61
C HIS A 215 14.44 9.12 -16.02
N GLN A 216 15.09 10.17 -16.52
CA GLN A 216 15.20 10.43 -17.95
C GLN A 216 16.67 10.40 -18.36
N ARG A 217 17.16 9.20 -18.65
CA ARG A 217 18.13 8.96 -19.73
C ARG A 217 17.65 7.72 -20.46
N ILE A 218 16.54 7.88 -21.19
CA ILE A 218 16.27 7.02 -22.33
C ILE A 218 17.22 7.53 -23.41
N ALA A 219 18.14 6.67 -23.84
CA ALA A 219 19.01 6.91 -24.97
C ALA A 219 18.14 7.25 -26.19
N SER A 220 18.39 8.41 -26.79
CA SER A 220 17.80 8.78 -28.07
C SER A 220 18.27 7.80 -29.15
N PRO A 221 17.39 7.36 -30.07
CA PRO A 221 17.84 6.68 -31.28
C PRO A 221 18.52 7.71 -32.19
N SER A 222 19.78 7.48 -32.50
CA SER A 222 20.50 8.19 -33.56
C SER A 222 19.91 7.77 -34.91
N SER A 223 19.17 8.67 -35.57
CA SER A 223 18.94 8.56 -37.02
C SER A 223 20.21 8.94 -37.79
N PRO A 224 20.46 8.31 -38.94
CA PRO A 224 21.68 8.51 -39.72
C PRO A 224 21.67 9.88 -40.41
N ALA A 225 22.77 10.62 -40.26
CA ALA A 225 23.02 11.85 -41.00
C ALA A 225 23.37 11.50 -42.46
N ALA A 226 22.63 12.11 -43.37
CA ALA A 226 22.95 12.15 -44.79
C ALA A 226 24.29 12.86 -45.00
N THR A 227 25.25 12.15 -45.57
CA THR A 227 26.49 12.74 -46.09
C THR A 227 26.19 13.36 -47.46
N ALA A 228 26.04 14.68 -47.49
CA ALA A 228 26.23 15.49 -48.68
C ALA A 228 27.44 16.41 -48.40
N GLY A 229 28.54 16.14 -49.08
CA GLY A 229 29.79 16.89 -49.00
C GLY A 229 30.50 16.77 -50.33
N ASP A 230 30.18 17.74 -51.20
CA ASP A 230 30.71 17.97 -52.53
C ASP A 230 32.12 18.58 -52.50
N ALA A 231 32.84 18.36 -53.61
CA ALA A 231 33.94 19.12 -54.19
C ALA A 231 35.38 19.03 -53.60
N GLY A 232 36.31 18.59 -54.46
CA GLY A 232 37.70 19.07 -54.44
C GLY A 232 38.71 18.18 -55.18
N PRO A 233 39.37 18.64 -56.27
CA PRO A 233 40.02 17.78 -57.26
C PRO A 233 41.52 17.52 -57.01
N LYS A 234 42.01 16.37 -57.47
CA LYS A 234 43.26 16.16 -58.25
C LYS A 234 43.42 14.67 -58.60
#